data_AF-A0A6F8Y7H6-F1
#
_entry.id   AF-A0A6F8Y7H6-F1
#
_cell.length_a   1.000
_cell.length_b   1.000
_cell.length_c   1.000
_cell.angle_alpha   90.00
_cell.angle_beta   90.00
_cell.angle_gamma   90.00
#
_symmetry.space_group_name_H-M   'P 1'
#
loop_
_entity.id
_entity.type
_entity.pdbx_description
1 polymer ?
#
loop_
_entity_poly.entity_id
_entity_poly.type
_entity_poly.pdbx_seq_one_letter_code
_entity_poly.pdbx_strand_id
1 'polypeptide(L)'
;MDSAGKTLAVFTDKARTVRLTGPSRTLAEETHTAATVTTDAWIRLAPRPWKKGEEGQTWVRPWLEEALADRSPDALAIAMEYVEGGKRDASFGPLSNTDPDGRAERSDFYDYLGIDWEFPDGKNERPDPDHIRSLDCSGFLRMVYGYRMGYPLRGTNTPGTGLPRRAYAIAKFGPGAELMPNRGTQAREYERLNAGDLVFFNGGPVLNDHIEHMGMYLGVDSDGRHRFISSRTKADGPTLGDTGGDSLLDGSGHYGVRFRTARRI
;
A
#
# COMPACT_ATOMS: atom_id res chain seq x y z
N MET A 1 13.33 -22.32 1.00
CA MET A 1 12.92 -22.90 2.30
C MET A 1 14.17 -23.12 3.14
N ASP A 2 14.05 -23.23 4.46
CA ASP A 2 15.16 -23.71 5.30
C ASP A 2 15.29 -25.24 5.22
N SER A 3 16.25 -25.81 5.97
CA SER A 3 16.49 -27.25 6.02
C SER A 3 15.35 -28.05 6.64
N ALA A 4 14.41 -27.39 7.34
CA ALA A 4 13.22 -28.00 7.92
C ALA A 4 11.98 -27.85 7.01
N GLY A 5 12.14 -27.27 5.81
CA GLY A 5 11.03 -27.06 4.87
C GLY A 5 10.18 -25.82 5.16
N LYS A 6 10.58 -24.95 6.09
CA LYS A 6 9.89 -23.70 6.36
C LYS A 6 10.12 -22.71 5.22
N THR A 7 9.06 -22.09 4.73
CA THR A 7 9.17 -20.99 3.76
C THR A 7 9.77 -19.75 4.44
N LEU A 8 10.98 -19.35 4.02
CA LEU A 8 11.67 -18.16 4.53
C LEU A 8 11.26 -16.88 3.79
N ALA A 9 11.02 -17.00 2.48
CA ALA A 9 10.71 -15.88 1.60
C ALA A 9 9.85 -16.35 0.43
N VAL A 10 8.96 -15.48 -0.02
CA VAL A 10 8.17 -15.65 -1.24
C VAL A 10 8.47 -14.50 -2.18
N PHE A 11 9.15 -14.83 -3.28
CA PHE A 11 9.39 -13.92 -4.40
C PHE A 11 8.28 -14.09 -5.43
N THR A 12 7.87 -12.99 -6.06
CA THR A 12 6.84 -13.00 -7.12
C THR A 12 7.44 -12.47 -8.40
N ASP A 13 7.22 -13.17 -9.51
CA ASP A 13 7.69 -12.74 -10.83
C ASP A 13 7.25 -11.29 -11.10
N LYS A 14 8.18 -10.47 -11.59
CA LYS A 14 8.04 -9.03 -11.87
C LYS A 14 7.97 -8.12 -10.65
N ALA A 15 7.81 -8.63 -9.44
CA ALA A 15 7.70 -7.82 -8.22
C ALA A 15 9.06 -7.59 -7.55
N ARG A 16 9.20 -6.47 -6.84
CA ARG A 16 10.32 -6.22 -5.92
C ARG A 16 9.95 -6.47 -4.47
N THR A 17 8.68 -6.37 -4.10
CA THR A 17 8.20 -6.73 -2.77
C THR A 17 8.36 -8.23 -2.57
N VAL A 18 8.99 -8.58 -1.46
CA VAL A 18 9.24 -9.96 -1.04
C VAL A 18 8.62 -10.13 0.33
N ARG A 19 7.76 -11.14 0.46
CA ARG A 19 7.19 -11.55 1.75
C ARG A 19 8.20 -12.47 2.43
N LEU A 20 8.82 -12.00 3.49
CA LEU A 20 9.62 -12.82 4.39
C LEU A 20 8.76 -13.39 5.51
N THR A 21 9.14 -14.56 6.01
CA THR A 21 8.55 -15.15 7.22
C THR A 21 9.43 -14.78 8.41
N GLY A 22 8.94 -13.92 9.29
CA GLY A 22 9.65 -13.42 10.46
C GLY A 22 8.90 -13.67 11.77
N PRO A 23 9.27 -12.98 12.86
CA PRO A 23 8.52 -13.01 14.11
C PRO A 23 7.07 -12.57 13.91
N SER A 24 6.13 -13.27 14.55
CA SER A 24 4.72 -12.89 14.53
C SER A 24 4.50 -11.58 15.30
N ARG A 25 3.57 -10.76 14.81
CA ARG A 25 3.14 -9.51 15.42
C ARG A 25 1.69 -9.22 15.09
N THR A 26 1.07 -8.35 15.89
CA THR A 26 -0.31 -7.91 15.70
C THR A 26 -0.34 -6.44 15.29
N LEU A 27 -1.07 -6.15 14.22
CA LEU A 27 -1.42 -4.80 13.79
C LEU A 27 -2.81 -4.47 14.35
N ALA A 28 -2.94 -3.32 15.02
CA ALA A 28 -4.17 -2.89 15.69
C ALA A 28 -4.31 -1.38 15.66
N GLU A 29 -5.56 -0.91 15.64
CA GLU A 29 -5.96 0.50 15.65
C GLU A 29 -7.29 0.63 16.41
N GLU A 30 -7.20 0.59 17.74
CA GLU A 30 -8.37 0.44 18.63
C GLU A 30 -9.36 1.61 18.55
N THR A 31 -8.93 2.78 18.06
CA THR A 31 -9.78 3.96 17.89
C THR A 31 -10.85 3.78 16.82
N HIS A 32 -10.60 2.96 15.79
CA HIS A 32 -11.49 2.82 14.64
C HIS A 32 -12.02 1.40 14.41
N THR A 33 -11.49 0.39 15.09
CA THR A 33 -12.00 -0.99 15.04
C THR A 33 -11.47 -1.83 16.19
N ALA A 34 -12.20 -2.89 16.57
CA ALA A 34 -11.70 -3.93 17.48
C ALA A 34 -10.93 -5.03 16.73
N ALA A 35 -11.04 -5.08 15.39
CA ALA A 35 -10.38 -6.08 14.59
C ALA A 35 -8.86 -5.88 14.59
N THR A 36 -8.12 -6.98 14.66
CA THR A 36 -6.65 -6.97 14.61
C THR A 36 -6.14 -7.92 13.54
N VAL A 37 -4.94 -7.66 13.02
CA VAL A 37 -4.29 -8.56 12.04
C VAL A 37 -3.02 -9.13 12.65
N THR A 38 -3.02 -10.42 12.99
CA THR A 38 -1.82 -11.14 13.42
C THR A 38 -1.14 -11.77 12.22
N THR A 39 0.14 -11.44 12.00
CA THR A 39 0.88 -11.87 10.82
C THR A 39 2.35 -12.17 11.15
N ASP A 40 2.95 -13.11 10.42
CA ASP A 40 4.38 -13.38 10.39
C ASP A 40 5.04 -12.81 9.12
N ALA A 41 4.28 -12.06 8.31
CA ALA A 41 4.76 -11.45 7.09
C ALA A 41 5.59 -10.20 7.39
N TRP A 42 6.79 -10.17 6.81
CA TRP A 42 7.69 -9.02 6.80
C TRP A 42 8.00 -8.64 5.35
N ILE A 43 7.63 -7.43 4.93
CA ILE A 43 7.64 -7.03 3.53
C ILE A 43 8.86 -6.16 3.24
N ARG A 44 9.80 -6.70 2.47
CA ARG A 44 11.04 -6.03 2.06
C ARG A 44 11.07 -5.77 0.56
N LEU A 45 11.93 -4.86 0.12
CA LEU A 45 12.19 -4.62 -1.30
C LEU A 45 13.48 -5.31 -1.74
N ALA A 46 13.37 -6.18 -2.74
CA ALA A 46 14.50 -6.65 -3.52
C ALA A 46 15.12 -5.47 -4.28
N PRO A 47 16.44 -5.53 -4.58
CA PRO A 47 17.14 -4.47 -5.30
C PRO A 47 16.60 -4.26 -6.72
N ARG A 48 16.00 -5.31 -7.31
CA ARG A 48 15.42 -5.29 -8.65
C ARG A 48 14.20 -6.21 -8.72
N PRO A 49 13.32 -6.05 -9.73
CA PRO A 49 12.21 -6.98 -9.95
C PRO A 49 12.72 -8.41 -10.07
N TRP A 50 12.12 -9.31 -9.30
CA TRP A 50 12.39 -10.74 -9.38
C TRP A 50 11.94 -11.30 -10.73
N LYS A 51 12.70 -12.22 -11.30
CA LYS A 51 12.24 -13.06 -12.41
C LYS A 51 12.26 -14.53 -12.01
N LYS A 52 11.21 -15.26 -12.37
CA LYS A 52 11.16 -16.72 -12.15
C LYS A 52 12.40 -17.38 -12.76
N GLY A 53 13.10 -18.21 -11.98
CA GLY A 53 14.36 -18.85 -12.40
C GLY A 53 15.63 -18.09 -11.98
N GLU A 54 15.52 -16.97 -11.26
CA GLU A 54 16.66 -16.20 -10.78
C GLU A 54 17.23 -16.67 -9.43
N GLU A 55 16.84 -17.82 -8.90
CA GLU A 55 17.29 -18.34 -7.60
C GLU A 55 18.82 -18.46 -7.49
N GLY A 56 19.50 -18.69 -8.61
CA GLY A 56 20.97 -18.78 -8.68
C GLY A 56 21.69 -17.44 -8.91
N GLN A 57 20.97 -16.32 -9.04
CA GLN A 57 21.60 -15.01 -9.25
C GLN A 57 22.43 -14.60 -8.02
N THR A 58 23.60 -14.03 -8.26
CA THR A 58 24.60 -13.71 -7.22
C THR A 58 24.09 -12.75 -6.14
N TRP A 59 23.07 -11.94 -6.44
CA TRP A 59 22.49 -11.00 -5.49
C TRP A 59 21.49 -11.64 -4.52
N VAL A 60 20.87 -12.77 -4.86
CA VAL A 60 19.67 -13.27 -4.17
C VAL A 60 19.99 -13.73 -2.77
N ARG A 61 21.02 -14.58 -2.63
CA ARG A 61 21.39 -15.12 -1.33
C ARG A 61 21.95 -14.06 -0.38
N PRO A 62 22.91 -13.21 -0.76
CA PRO A 62 23.39 -12.13 0.12
C PRO A 62 22.26 -11.19 0.54
N TRP A 63 21.41 -10.78 -0.39
CA TRP A 63 20.26 -9.92 -0.08
C TRP A 63 19.28 -10.60 0.87
N LEU A 64 18.96 -11.88 0.65
CA LEU A 64 18.02 -12.61 1.50
C LEU A 64 18.54 -12.78 2.93
N GLU A 65 19.83 -13.08 3.09
CA GLU A 65 20.48 -13.18 4.40
C GLU A 65 20.43 -11.83 5.15
N GLU A 66 20.73 -10.72 4.47
CA GLU A 66 20.59 -9.37 5.02
C GLU A 66 19.14 -9.04 5.39
N ALA A 67 18.20 -9.31 4.48
CA ALA A 67 16.79 -8.99 4.66
C ALA A 67 16.14 -9.80 5.81
N LEU A 68 16.59 -11.03 6.05
CA LEU A 68 16.17 -11.86 7.20
C LEU A 68 16.81 -11.39 8.53
N ALA A 69 17.99 -10.79 8.48
CA ALA A 69 18.67 -10.20 9.63
C ALA A 69 18.17 -8.80 9.98
N ASP A 70 17.57 -8.09 9.01
CA ASP A 70 17.06 -6.73 9.18
C ASP A 70 15.92 -6.66 10.22
N ARG A 71 16.10 -5.77 11.21
CA ARG A 71 15.14 -5.50 12.29
C ARG A 71 14.47 -4.13 12.15
N SER A 72 14.80 -3.36 11.11
CA SER A 72 14.14 -2.11 10.81
C SER A 72 12.66 -2.32 10.46
N PRO A 73 11.80 -1.31 10.63
CA PRO A 73 10.39 -1.38 10.20
C PRO A 73 10.28 -1.80 8.72
N ASP A 74 9.41 -2.77 8.44
CA ASP A 74 9.05 -3.19 7.08
C ASP A 74 7.81 -2.42 6.58
N ALA A 75 7.32 -2.73 5.37
CA ALA A 75 6.20 -1.97 4.80
C ALA A 75 4.97 -1.88 5.74
N LEU A 76 4.62 -2.98 6.41
CA LEU A 76 3.47 -3.02 7.31
C LEU A 76 3.71 -2.18 8.58
N ALA A 77 4.90 -2.31 9.19
CA ALA A 77 5.23 -1.51 10.37
C ALA A 77 5.32 -0.02 10.03
N ILE A 78 5.87 0.34 8.87
CA ILE A 78 5.93 1.73 8.38
C ILE A 78 4.51 2.25 8.16
N ALA A 79 3.62 1.48 7.52
CA ALA A 79 2.22 1.86 7.30
C ALA A 79 1.51 2.21 8.62
N MET A 80 1.72 1.40 9.66
CA MET A 80 1.16 1.62 11.00
C MET A 80 1.73 2.84 11.74
N GLU A 81 2.84 3.43 11.30
CA GLU A 81 3.34 4.66 11.93
C GLU A 81 2.43 5.87 11.66
N TYR A 82 1.62 5.83 10.59
CA TYR A 82 0.84 6.98 10.09
C TYR A 82 -0.65 6.94 10.44
N VAL A 83 -1.12 5.91 11.14
CA VAL A 83 -2.51 5.89 11.65
C VAL A 83 -2.69 6.88 12.80
N GLU A 84 -3.95 7.17 13.17
CA GLU A 84 -4.25 8.03 14.33
C GLU A 84 -3.52 7.54 15.59
N GLY A 85 -2.82 8.44 16.29
CA GLY A 85 -2.03 8.10 17.47
C GLY A 85 -0.70 7.37 17.18
N GLY A 86 -0.42 7.07 15.91
CA GLY A 86 0.86 6.58 15.44
C GLY A 86 1.97 7.63 15.57
N LYS A 87 3.24 7.19 15.54
CA LYS A 87 4.41 8.07 15.71
C LYS A 87 4.52 9.17 14.65
N ARG A 88 3.83 9.00 13.52
CA ARG A 88 3.86 9.86 12.33
C ARG A 88 2.44 10.07 11.79
N ASP A 89 1.47 10.14 12.70
CA ASP A 89 0.06 10.42 12.40
C ASP A 89 -0.10 11.50 11.31
N ALA A 90 -0.83 11.14 10.27
CA ALA A 90 -1.04 11.92 9.06
C ALA A 90 -2.52 12.21 8.86
N SER A 91 -2.82 13.47 8.53
CA SER A 91 -4.14 13.86 8.04
C SER A 91 -4.37 13.32 6.62
N PHE A 92 -5.62 13.24 6.17
CA PHE A 92 -5.91 13.00 4.75
C PHE A 92 -5.59 14.25 3.90
N GLY A 93 -5.86 15.42 4.45
CA GLY A 93 -5.83 16.72 3.75
C GLY A 93 -6.67 17.76 4.50
N PRO A 94 -6.53 19.06 4.16
CA PRO A 94 -7.26 20.13 4.79
C PRO A 94 -8.77 20.00 4.53
N LEU A 95 -9.58 20.54 5.44
CA LEU A 95 -11.03 20.62 5.26
C LEU A 95 -11.36 21.39 3.97
N SER A 96 -12.34 20.91 3.23
CA SER A 96 -12.74 21.48 1.95
C SER A 96 -14.26 21.57 1.84
N ASN A 97 -14.75 22.78 1.57
CA ASN A 97 -16.19 23.02 1.35
C ASN A 97 -16.64 22.68 -0.08
N THR A 98 -15.71 22.40 -0.98
CA THR A 98 -15.99 22.07 -2.39
C THR A 98 -15.76 20.59 -2.70
N ASP A 99 -15.08 19.87 -1.80
CA ASP A 99 -14.86 18.43 -1.94
C ASP A 99 -16.06 17.69 -1.32
N PRO A 100 -16.79 16.84 -2.08
CA PRO A 100 -17.93 16.08 -1.56
C PRO A 100 -17.60 15.24 -0.33
N ASP A 101 -16.35 14.78 -0.19
CA ASP A 101 -15.93 13.93 0.92
C ASP A 101 -15.48 14.74 2.15
N GLY A 102 -15.35 16.07 2.01
CA GLY A 102 -15.14 17.06 3.07
C GLY A 102 -13.69 17.45 3.31
N ARG A 103 -12.73 16.83 2.61
CA ARG A 103 -11.29 17.14 2.69
C ARG A 103 -10.66 17.14 1.31
N ALA A 104 -9.74 18.05 1.07
CA ALA A 104 -9.08 18.16 -0.22
C ALA A 104 -8.10 16.99 -0.43
N GLU A 105 -8.31 16.20 -1.49
CA GLU A 105 -7.29 15.29 -2.01
C GLU A 105 -6.07 16.05 -2.56
N ARG A 106 -5.02 15.30 -2.93
CA ARG A 106 -3.76 15.71 -3.59
C ARG A 106 -2.51 15.74 -2.72
N SER A 107 -2.58 15.29 -1.47
CA SER A 107 -1.41 15.13 -0.61
C SER A 107 -0.54 13.93 -0.99
N ASP A 108 0.72 14.17 -1.33
CA ASP A 108 1.77 13.16 -1.52
C ASP A 108 2.79 13.17 -0.35
N PHE A 109 3.80 12.30 -0.43
CA PHE A 109 4.84 12.22 0.61
C PHE A 109 5.61 13.54 0.81
N TYR A 110 5.82 14.33 -0.24
CA TYR A 110 6.55 15.60 -0.16
C TYR A 110 5.71 16.68 0.54
N ASP A 111 4.38 16.65 0.38
CA ASP A 111 3.46 17.52 1.12
C ASP A 111 3.52 17.17 2.61
N TYR A 112 3.42 15.89 2.97
CA TYR A 112 3.54 15.44 4.36
C TYR A 112 4.82 15.95 5.03
N LEU A 113 5.94 15.87 4.32
CA LEU A 113 7.27 16.25 4.83
C LEU A 113 7.55 17.75 4.78
N GLY A 114 6.80 18.51 3.98
CA GLY A 114 7.08 19.92 3.72
C GLY A 114 8.40 20.14 2.98
N ILE A 115 8.73 19.29 2.00
CA ILE A 115 10.00 19.38 1.23
C ILE A 115 9.73 19.53 -0.26
N ASP A 116 10.57 20.31 -0.94
CA ASP A 116 10.66 20.30 -2.41
C ASP A 116 11.18 18.93 -2.88
N TRP A 117 10.66 18.44 -4.01
CA TRP A 117 11.05 17.14 -4.54
C TRP A 117 11.24 17.15 -6.06
N GLU A 118 12.37 16.61 -6.51
CA GLU A 118 12.65 16.33 -7.91
C GLU A 118 12.50 14.83 -8.18
N PHE A 119 11.55 14.47 -9.02
CA PHE A 119 11.37 13.09 -9.45
C PHE A 119 12.39 12.71 -10.53
N PRO A 120 12.80 11.43 -10.61
CA PRO A 120 13.68 10.94 -11.68
C PRO A 120 13.16 11.17 -13.11
N ASP A 121 11.86 11.43 -13.29
CA ASP A 121 11.25 11.80 -14.57
C ASP A 121 11.30 13.31 -14.86
N GLY A 122 12.07 14.08 -14.08
CA GLY A 122 12.32 15.52 -14.25
C GLY A 122 11.19 16.41 -13.76
N LYS A 123 10.12 15.84 -13.18
CA LYS A 123 9.06 16.63 -12.58
C LYS A 123 9.53 17.16 -11.23
N ASN A 124 9.37 18.48 -11.04
CA ASN A 124 9.60 19.13 -9.76
C ASN A 124 8.26 19.44 -9.10
N GLU A 125 8.15 19.10 -7.82
CA GLU A 125 7.01 19.44 -6.98
C GLU A 125 7.46 20.24 -5.77
N ARG A 126 6.57 21.13 -5.34
CA ARG A 126 6.70 21.87 -4.08
C ARG A 126 5.56 21.47 -3.17
N PRO A 127 5.81 21.39 -1.85
CA PRO A 127 4.77 21.07 -0.90
C PRO A 127 3.74 22.20 -0.88
N ASP A 128 2.46 21.85 -0.85
CA ASP A 128 1.42 22.81 -0.52
C ASP A 128 1.41 23.04 1.01
N PRO A 129 1.59 24.29 1.50
CA PRO A 129 1.57 24.59 2.93
C PRO A 129 0.31 24.11 3.65
N ASP A 130 -0.85 24.09 2.98
CA ASP A 130 -2.11 23.65 3.57
C ASP A 130 -2.20 22.12 3.70
N HIS A 131 -1.32 21.39 3.00
CA HIS A 131 -1.25 19.93 2.99
C HIS A 131 -0.06 19.37 3.80
N ILE A 132 0.64 20.21 4.57
CA ILE A 132 1.69 19.73 5.48
C ILE A 132 1.12 18.67 6.44
N ARG A 133 1.88 17.59 6.64
CA ARG A 133 1.47 16.39 7.40
C ARG A 133 0.22 15.67 6.87
N SER A 134 -0.15 15.89 5.62
CA SER A 134 -1.26 15.18 4.97
C SER A 134 -0.76 14.12 3.99
N LEU A 135 -1.50 13.02 3.85
CA LEU A 135 -1.26 11.95 2.89
C LEU A 135 -2.59 11.46 2.32
N ASP A 136 -2.83 11.59 1.01
CA ASP A 136 -3.97 10.97 0.36
C ASP A 136 -3.74 9.45 0.17
N CYS A 137 -4.72 8.72 -0.34
CA CYS A 137 -4.65 7.25 -0.45
C CYS A 137 -3.38 6.75 -1.18
N SER A 138 -3.01 7.42 -2.26
CA SER A 138 -1.81 7.09 -3.05
C SER A 138 -0.55 7.73 -2.49
N GLY A 139 -0.64 8.93 -1.94
CA GLY A 139 0.44 9.62 -1.25
C GLY A 139 0.95 8.83 -0.05
N PHE A 140 0.04 8.24 0.72
CA PHE A 140 0.36 7.34 1.81
C PHE A 140 1.20 6.14 1.35
N LEU A 141 0.78 5.46 0.29
CA LEU A 141 1.52 4.28 -0.19
C LEU A 141 2.83 4.65 -0.90
N ARG A 142 2.90 5.85 -1.49
CA ARG A 142 4.15 6.42 -2.01
C ARG A 142 5.09 6.87 -0.89
N MET A 143 4.57 7.30 0.26
CA MET A 143 5.36 7.51 1.48
C MET A 143 5.94 6.18 1.96
N VAL A 144 5.11 5.14 2.12
CA VAL A 144 5.54 3.83 2.62
C VAL A 144 6.54 3.16 1.67
N TYR A 145 6.14 2.87 0.43
CA TYR A 145 7.01 2.12 -0.49
C TYR A 145 8.07 3.00 -1.12
N GLY A 146 7.73 4.23 -1.48
CA GLY A 146 8.63 5.11 -2.21
C GLY A 146 9.66 5.77 -1.32
N TYR A 147 9.22 6.77 -0.55
CA TYR A 147 10.14 7.60 0.24
C TYR A 147 10.81 6.79 1.37
N ARG A 148 10.05 5.99 2.12
CA ARG A 148 10.56 5.27 3.29
C ARG A 148 11.31 3.98 2.97
N MET A 149 10.92 3.27 1.90
CA MET A 149 11.56 2.00 1.52
C MET A 149 12.45 2.09 0.27
N GLY A 150 12.44 3.20 -0.46
CA GLY A 150 13.29 3.41 -1.65
C GLY A 150 12.76 2.79 -2.94
N TYR A 151 11.45 2.54 -3.05
CA TYR A 151 10.85 2.16 -4.32
C TYR A 151 10.86 3.37 -5.28
N PRO A 152 11.33 3.25 -6.54
CA PRO A 152 11.33 4.35 -7.49
C PRO A 152 9.95 4.98 -7.64
N LEU A 153 9.88 6.29 -7.48
CA LEU A 153 8.68 7.10 -7.66
C LEU A 153 8.77 7.93 -8.93
N ARG A 154 7.60 8.27 -9.47
CA ARG A 154 7.45 9.18 -10.60
C ARG A 154 6.46 10.29 -10.26
N GLY A 155 6.67 11.46 -10.84
CA GLY A 155 5.76 12.59 -10.71
C GLY A 155 4.60 12.55 -11.72
N THR A 156 4.73 11.73 -12.76
CA THR A 156 3.76 11.62 -13.86
C THR A 156 2.80 10.42 -13.71
N ASN A 157 1.68 10.46 -14.45
CA ASN A 157 0.65 9.41 -14.49
C ASN A 157 0.64 8.59 -15.79
N THR A 158 1.75 8.60 -16.54
CA THR A 158 1.95 7.90 -17.82
C THR A 158 2.77 6.61 -17.61
N PRO A 159 2.90 5.71 -18.61
CA PRO A 159 3.80 4.55 -18.53
C PRO A 159 5.27 4.92 -18.27
N GLY A 160 6.03 4.05 -17.58
CA GLY A 160 7.45 4.26 -17.26
C GLY A 160 7.92 3.63 -15.92
N THR A 161 9.19 3.82 -15.56
CA THR A 161 9.84 3.13 -14.42
C THR A 161 9.52 3.75 -13.06
N GLY A 162 8.82 3.03 -12.20
CA GLY A 162 8.50 3.45 -10.83
C GLY A 162 7.00 3.69 -10.62
N LEU A 163 6.60 3.97 -9.38
CA LEU A 163 5.21 4.19 -9.02
C LEU A 163 4.73 5.56 -9.53
N PRO A 164 3.66 5.61 -10.36
CA PRO A 164 2.98 6.85 -10.71
C PRO A 164 2.36 7.55 -9.49
N ARG A 165 1.83 8.77 -9.68
CA ARG A 165 1.24 9.56 -8.59
C ARG A 165 -0.15 9.06 -8.16
N ARG A 166 -1.05 8.81 -9.10
CA ARG A 166 -2.47 8.55 -8.82
C ARG A 166 -2.81 7.06 -8.77
N ALA A 167 -3.78 6.68 -7.95
CA ALA A 167 -4.26 5.31 -7.80
C ALA A 167 -4.58 4.62 -9.14
N TYR A 168 -5.33 5.28 -10.04
CA TYR A 168 -5.64 4.74 -11.37
C TYR A 168 -4.38 4.44 -12.19
N ALA A 169 -3.38 5.32 -12.10
CA ALA A 169 -2.15 5.21 -12.85
C ALA A 169 -1.25 4.11 -12.28
N ILE A 170 -1.22 3.95 -10.95
CA ILE A 170 -0.53 2.84 -10.28
C ILE A 170 -1.19 1.50 -10.64
N ALA A 171 -2.53 1.42 -10.67
CA ALA A 171 -3.23 0.21 -11.10
C ALA A 171 -2.86 -0.17 -12.55
N LYS A 172 -2.96 0.80 -13.46
CA LYS A 172 -2.80 0.60 -14.92
C LYS A 172 -1.36 0.46 -15.38
N PHE A 173 -0.45 1.28 -14.85
CA PHE A 173 0.92 1.43 -15.33
C PHE A 173 1.98 1.14 -14.27
N GLY A 174 1.57 0.81 -13.04
CA GLY A 174 2.50 0.49 -11.98
C GLY A 174 3.38 -0.73 -12.32
N PRO A 175 4.59 -0.80 -11.74
CA PRO A 175 5.48 -1.95 -11.90
C PRO A 175 4.91 -3.20 -11.22
N GLY A 176 5.60 -4.33 -11.31
CA GLY A 176 5.16 -5.53 -10.61
C GLY A 176 4.17 -6.41 -11.37
N ALA A 177 3.59 -7.35 -10.63
CA ALA A 177 2.58 -8.27 -11.14
C ALA A 177 1.17 -7.77 -10.86
N GLU A 178 0.33 -7.73 -11.90
CA GLU A 178 -1.13 -7.69 -11.71
C GLU A 178 -1.58 -9.06 -11.17
N LEU A 179 -2.26 -9.06 -10.04
CA LEU A 179 -2.64 -10.29 -9.35
C LEU A 179 -4.01 -10.81 -9.82
N MET A 180 -4.90 -9.88 -10.16
CA MET A 180 -6.25 -10.16 -10.64
C MET A 180 -6.71 -9.01 -11.57
N PRO A 181 -7.38 -9.30 -12.68
CA PRO A 181 -7.77 -8.28 -13.64
C PRO A 181 -8.94 -7.45 -13.11
N ASN A 182 -8.95 -6.15 -13.46
CA ASN A 182 -10.11 -5.30 -13.22
C ASN A 182 -11.24 -5.66 -14.20
N ARG A 183 -12.33 -6.23 -13.69
CA ARG A 183 -13.51 -6.63 -14.47
C ARG A 183 -14.71 -5.69 -14.27
N GLY A 184 -14.51 -4.52 -13.66
CA GLY A 184 -15.59 -3.59 -13.29
C GLY A 184 -16.54 -4.11 -12.20
N THR A 185 -16.24 -5.26 -11.61
CA THR A 185 -17.02 -5.94 -10.57
C THR A 185 -16.11 -6.27 -9.39
N GLN A 186 -16.69 -6.66 -8.25
CA GLN A 186 -15.92 -7.03 -7.07
C GLN A 186 -14.95 -8.17 -7.39
N ALA A 187 -13.65 -7.93 -7.22
CA ALA A 187 -12.64 -8.98 -7.34
C ALA A 187 -12.69 -9.93 -6.13
N ARG A 188 -12.41 -11.22 -6.36
CA ARG A 188 -12.63 -12.29 -5.38
C ARG A 188 -11.48 -13.29 -5.27
N GLU A 189 -10.40 -13.08 -6.02
CA GLU A 189 -9.21 -13.95 -6.04
C GLU A 189 -8.28 -13.68 -4.85
N TYR A 190 -8.83 -13.71 -3.63
CA TYR A 190 -8.12 -13.35 -2.40
C TYR A 190 -6.93 -14.28 -2.12
N GLU A 191 -6.96 -15.52 -2.61
CA GLU A 191 -5.88 -16.51 -2.48
C GLU A 191 -4.58 -16.08 -3.16
N ARG A 192 -4.64 -15.07 -4.04
CA ARG A 192 -3.47 -14.51 -4.74
C ARG A 192 -2.77 -13.43 -3.94
N LEU A 193 -3.47 -12.87 -2.95
CA LEU A 193 -2.99 -11.75 -2.16
C LEU A 193 -2.00 -12.20 -1.08
N ASN A 194 -1.01 -11.36 -0.84
CA ASN A 194 -0.11 -11.41 0.29
C ASN A 194 -0.12 -10.04 0.98
N ALA A 195 0.14 -10.01 2.29
CA ALA A 195 0.31 -8.76 3.01
C ALA A 195 1.32 -7.86 2.28
N GLY A 196 1.04 -6.56 2.20
CA GLY A 196 1.81 -5.59 1.42
C GLY A 196 1.31 -5.38 -0.02
N ASP A 197 0.44 -6.24 -0.56
CA ASP A 197 -0.09 -6.00 -1.91
C ASP A 197 -0.89 -4.71 -1.98
N LEU A 198 -0.78 -4.00 -3.11
CA LEU A 198 -1.61 -2.84 -3.39
C LEU A 198 -2.99 -3.33 -3.83
N VAL A 199 -4.04 -2.80 -3.22
CA VAL A 199 -5.44 -3.08 -3.56
C VAL A 199 -6.10 -1.81 -4.07
N PHE A 200 -6.93 -1.93 -5.12
CA PHE A 200 -7.50 -0.79 -5.83
C PHE A 200 -9.02 -0.86 -5.86
N PHE A 201 -9.65 0.30 -5.71
CA PHE A 201 -11.09 0.42 -5.56
C PHE A 201 -11.67 1.46 -6.50
N ASN A 202 -12.90 1.22 -6.91
CA ASN A 202 -13.74 2.24 -7.51
C ASN A 202 -14.26 3.17 -6.41
N GLY A 203 -13.80 4.41 -6.36
CA GLY A 203 -14.23 5.42 -5.38
C GLY A 203 -15.44 6.24 -5.84
N GLY A 204 -15.80 6.15 -7.12
CA GLY A 204 -16.89 6.92 -7.70
C GLY A 204 -18.30 6.52 -7.23
N PRO A 205 -19.32 7.34 -7.57
CA PRO A 205 -20.72 7.06 -7.23
C PRO A 205 -21.31 5.90 -8.07
N VAL A 206 -20.70 5.59 -9.21
CA VAL A 206 -21.15 4.54 -10.13
C VAL A 206 -20.15 3.40 -10.10
N LEU A 207 -20.62 2.21 -9.72
CA LEU A 207 -19.80 1.00 -9.72
C LEU A 207 -19.46 0.59 -11.15
N ASN A 208 -18.18 0.77 -11.51
CA ASN A 208 -17.62 0.39 -12.80
C ASN A 208 -16.14 0.00 -12.62
N ASP A 209 -15.37 -0.02 -13.71
CA ASP A 209 -13.94 -0.35 -13.73
C ASP A 209 -13.02 0.84 -13.44
N HIS A 210 -13.56 2.03 -13.17
CA HIS A 210 -12.73 3.18 -12.80
C HIS A 210 -12.10 2.96 -11.42
N ILE A 211 -10.85 3.44 -11.27
CA ILE A 211 -10.08 3.34 -10.04
C ILE A 211 -9.81 4.76 -9.55
N GLU A 212 -10.22 5.04 -8.32
CA GLU A 212 -10.04 6.34 -7.68
C GLU A 212 -9.35 6.20 -6.33
N HIS A 213 -9.41 5.01 -5.71
CA HIS A 213 -8.87 4.76 -4.39
C HIS A 213 -7.93 3.56 -4.35
N MET A 214 -7.00 3.55 -3.39
CA MET A 214 -6.11 2.41 -3.16
C MET A 214 -5.74 2.23 -1.69
N GLY A 215 -5.29 1.02 -1.37
CA GLY A 215 -4.84 0.63 -0.04
C GLY A 215 -3.74 -0.43 -0.11
N MET A 216 -3.33 -0.90 1.06
CA MET A 216 -2.40 -2.02 1.23
C MET A 216 -3.12 -3.16 1.95
N TYR A 217 -3.11 -4.35 1.36
CA TYR A 217 -3.66 -5.54 1.99
C TYR A 217 -2.79 -5.95 3.21
N LEU A 218 -3.44 -6.22 4.35
CA LEU A 218 -2.76 -6.57 5.59
C LEU A 218 -2.77 -8.08 5.85
N GLY A 219 -3.81 -8.78 5.40
CA GLY A 219 -4.03 -10.18 5.70
C GLY A 219 -5.46 -10.46 6.12
N VAL A 220 -5.66 -11.61 6.75
CA VAL A 220 -6.92 -11.97 7.40
C VAL A 220 -6.90 -11.46 8.83
N ASP A 221 -7.96 -10.77 9.25
CA ASP A 221 -8.09 -10.24 10.60
C ASP A 221 -8.61 -11.28 11.62
N SER A 222 -8.74 -10.85 12.87
CA SER A 222 -9.25 -11.64 14.00
C SER A 222 -10.68 -12.16 13.81
N ASP A 223 -11.44 -11.57 12.88
CA ASP A 223 -12.80 -11.99 12.54
C ASP A 223 -12.84 -12.89 11.30
N GLY A 224 -11.68 -13.26 10.76
CA GLY A 224 -11.56 -14.11 9.59
C GLY A 224 -11.79 -13.38 8.27
N ARG A 225 -11.65 -12.05 8.24
CA ARG A 225 -11.98 -11.20 7.08
C ARG A 225 -10.74 -10.60 6.42
N HIS A 226 -10.80 -10.40 5.11
CA HIS A 226 -9.70 -9.84 4.33
C HIS A 226 -9.55 -8.33 4.56
N ARG A 227 -8.60 -7.92 5.41
CA ARG A 227 -8.42 -6.54 5.85
C ARG A 227 -7.33 -5.79 5.09
N PHE A 228 -7.54 -4.48 4.90
CA PHE A 228 -6.58 -3.58 4.28
C PHE A 228 -6.45 -2.27 5.07
N ILE A 229 -5.37 -1.51 4.83
CA ILE A 229 -5.15 -0.15 5.33
C ILE A 229 -5.16 0.84 4.16
N SER A 230 -5.74 2.02 4.35
CA SER A 230 -5.71 3.11 3.36
C SER A 230 -5.90 4.46 4.01
N SER A 231 -5.38 5.54 3.43
CA SER A 231 -5.70 6.90 3.87
C SER A 231 -7.07 7.36 3.39
N ARG A 232 -7.94 7.85 4.29
CA ARG A 232 -9.35 8.16 4.01
C ARG A 232 -9.76 9.52 4.57
N THR A 233 -10.67 10.18 3.86
CA THR A 233 -11.27 11.46 4.26
C THR A 233 -11.99 11.38 5.60
N LYS A 234 -12.80 10.33 5.83
CA LYS A 234 -13.64 10.19 7.03
C LYS A 234 -12.87 9.83 8.30
N ALA A 235 -11.77 9.10 8.16
CA ALA A 235 -10.85 8.82 9.28
C ALA A 235 -9.78 9.91 9.44
N ASP A 236 -9.75 10.90 8.53
CA ASP A 236 -8.70 11.90 8.43
C ASP A 236 -7.28 11.32 8.41
N GLY A 237 -7.04 10.31 7.57
CA GLY A 237 -5.71 9.71 7.46
C GLY A 237 -5.72 8.22 7.19
N PRO A 238 -4.53 7.60 7.19
CA PRO A 238 -4.35 6.15 7.14
C PRO A 238 -5.13 5.44 8.24
N THR A 239 -5.94 4.46 7.87
CA THR A 239 -6.69 3.62 8.82
C THR A 239 -6.87 2.21 8.25
N LEU A 240 -6.74 1.21 9.12
CA LEU A 240 -7.21 -0.17 8.94
C LEU A 240 -8.58 -0.41 9.59
N GLY A 241 -9.13 0.62 10.24
CA GLY A 241 -10.43 0.57 10.91
C GLY A 241 -11.62 0.83 10.00
N ASP A 242 -12.81 0.86 10.58
CA ASP A 242 -14.06 0.78 9.81
C ASP A 242 -14.76 2.15 9.68
N THR A 243 -14.06 3.21 10.07
CA THR A 243 -14.53 4.61 9.95
C THR A 243 -14.57 5.02 8.48
N GLY A 244 -15.74 5.48 8.02
CA GLY A 244 -16.00 5.77 6.60
C GLY A 244 -16.26 4.54 5.73
N GLY A 245 -16.38 3.35 6.33
CA GLY A 245 -16.65 2.08 5.67
C GLY A 245 -15.67 1.00 6.09
N ASP A 246 -16.16 -0.24 6.22
CA ASP A 246 -15.35 -1.37 6.67
C ASP A 246 -14.09 -1.55 5.81
N SER A 247 -12.94 -1.73 6.47
CA SER A 247 -11.65 -1.98 5.83
C SER A 247 -11.53 -3.41 5.27
N LEU A 248 -12.57 -3.90 4.61
CA LEU A 248 -12.70 -5.30 4.18
C LEU A 248 -12.85 -5.42 2.66
N LEU A 249 -12.16 -6.41 2.08
CA LEU A 249 -12.21 -6.72 0.64
C LEU A 249 -13.36 -7.69 0.26
N ASP A 250 -13.83 -8.46 1.23
CA ASP A 250 -14.73 -9.61 1.07
C ASP A 250 -16.16 -9.35 1.56
N GLY A 251 -16.46 -8.13 2.00
CA GLY A 251 -17.78 -7.73 2.47
C GLY A 251 -18.71 -7.17 1.39
N SER A 252 -19.97 -6.96 1.78
CA SER A 252 -20.95 -6.17 1.02
C SER A 252 -20.92 -4.67 1.37
N GLY A 253 -20.00 -4.27 2.26
CA GLY A 253 -19.80 -2.87 2.67
C GLY A 253 -19.15 -2.02 1.59
N HIS A 254 -18.93 -0.74 1.90
CA HIS A 254 -18.48 0.28 0.95
C HIS A 254 -17.27 -0.17 0.12
N TYR A 255 -16.18 -0.59 0.76
CA TYR A 255 -14.95 -0.99 0.08
C TYR A 255 -15.01 -2.39 -0.53
N GLY A 256 -15.69 -3.34 0.11
CA GLY A 256 -15.82 -4.70 -0.40
C GLY A 256 -16.42 -4.73 -1.80
N VAL A 257 -17.58 -4.10 -2.01
CA VAL A 257 -18.23 -4.03 -3.34
C VAL A 257 -17.47 -3.17 -4.35
N ARG A 258 -16.51 -2.36 -3.89
CA ARG A 258 -15.69 -1.45 -4.70
C ARG A 258 -14.32 -2.00 -5.02
N PHE A 259 -13.89 -3.12 -4.45
CA PHE A 259 -12.60 -3.75 -4.75
C PHE A 259 -12.57 -4.23 -6.21
N ARG A 260 -11.53 -3.88 -6.98
CA ARG A 260 -11.48 -4.13 -8.43
C ARG A 260 -10.28 -4.94 -8.89
N THR A 261 -9.11 -4.67 -8.34
CA THR A 261 -7.86 -5.30 -8.76
C THR A 261 -6.80 -5.15 -7.67
N ALA A 262 -5.71 -5.90 -7.81
CA ALA A 262 -4.56 -5.82 -6.92
C ALA A 262 -3.25 -5.99 -7.69
N ARG A 263 -2.18 -5.45 -7.13
CA ARG A 263 -0.83 -5.46 -7.71
C ARG A 263 0.22 -5.72 -6.63
N ARG A 264 1.18 -6.58 -6.94
CA ARG A 264 2.39 -6.78 -6.14
C ARG A 264 3.56 -6.11 -6.83
N ILE A 265 4.04 -5.02 -6.25
CA ILE A 265 5.07 -4.15 -6.85
C ILE A 265 6.47 -4.68 -6.63
#